data_AF-A0A661GAH5-F1
#
_entry.id   AF-A0A661GAH5-F1
#
_cell.length_a   1.000
_cell.length_b   1.000
_cell.length_c   1.000
_cell.angle_alpha   90.00
_cell.angle_beta   90.00
_cell.angle_gamma   90.00
#
_symmetry.space_group_name_H-M   'P 1'
#
loop_
_entity.id
_entity.type
_entity.pdbx_description
1 polymer ?
#
loop_
_entity_poly.entity_id
_entity_poly.type
_entity_poly.pdbx_seq_one_letter_code
_entity_poly.pdbx_strand_id
1 'polypeptide(L)'
;MKIPKRLKPLFEDGLIDEVIRPLMSGKEADVFIVRCGSEIRCAKIYKEADKRSFKQATQYQEGRKVRNSRRARAMEKSSRYGRREQEQAW
;
A
#
# COMPACT_ATOMS: atom_id res chain seq x y z
N MET A 1 -8.97 4.33 -20.47
CA MET A 1 -9.35 5.08 -19.23
C MET A 1 -8.18 5.99 -18.83
N LYS A 2 -8.39 7.04 -18.03
CA LYS A 2 -7.27 7.81 -17.45
C LYS A 2 -6.47 6.92 -16.49
N ILE A 3 -5.16 6.80 -16.73
CA ILE A 3 -4.26 5.99 -15.91
C ILE A 3 -4.14 6.63 -14.51
N PRO A 4 -4.38 5.87 -13.42
CA PRO A 4 -4.16 6.37 -12.07
C PRO A 4 -2.72 6.85 -11.87
N LYS A 5 -2.53 7.99 -11.19
CA LYS A 5 -1.19 8.60 -11.00
C LYS A 5 -0.14 7.62 -10.47
N ARG A 6 -0.54 6.69 -9.59
CA ARG A 6 0.36 5.67 -9.01
C ARG A 6 0.79 4.57 -9.99
N LEU A 7 0.05 4.35 -11.08
CA LEU A 7 0.43 3.41 -12.14
C LEU A 7 1.17 4.09 -13.30
N LYS A 8 1.21 5.42 -13.33
CA LYS A 8 1.83 6.17 -14.43
C LYS A 8 3.31 5.81 -14.66
N PRO A 9 4.16 5.69 -13.63
CA PRO A 9 5.54 5.27 -13.83
C PRO A 9 5.64 3.87 -14.44
N LEU A 10 4.82 2.91 -13.96
CA LEU A 10 4.81 1.55 -14.49
C LEU A 10 4.34 1.48 -15.95
N PHE A 11 3.44 2.40 -16.35
CA PHE A 11 3.02 2.53 -17.73
C PHE A 11 4.12 3.15 -18.60
N GLU A 12 4.78 4.21 -18.11
CA GLU A 12 5.88 4.88 -18.82
C GLU A 12 7.11 3.96 -18.99
N ASP A 13 7.37 3.11 -18.00
CA ASP A 13 8.45 2.10 -18.03
C ASP A 13 8.09 0.85 -18.87
N GLY A 14 6.88 0.79 -19.46
CA GLY A 14 6.43 -0.34 -20.28
C GLY A 14 6.10 -1.63 -19.52
N LEU A 15 5.96 -1.57 -18.19
CA LEU A 15 5.54 -2.70 -17.36
C LEU A 15 4.02 -2.94 -17.45
N ILE A 16 3.25 -1.90 -17.74
CA ILE A 16 1.80 -1.93 -17.96
C ILE A 16 1.50 -1.25 -19.28
N ASP A 17 0.85 -1.94 -20.22
CA ASP A 17 0.48 -1.36 -21.51
C ASP A 17 -0.86 -0.64 -21.46
N GLU A 18 -1.75 -1.04 -20.54
CA GLU A 18 -3.09 -0.47 -20.48
C GLU A 18 -3.73 -0.64 -19.10
N VAL A 19 -4.49 0.37 -18.65
CA VAL A 19 -5.46 0.24 -17.56
C VAL A 19 -6.85 0.09 -18.16
N ILE A 20 -7.39 -1.13 -18.11
CA ILE A 20 -8.64 -1.51 -18.76
C ILE A 20 -9.83 -0.95 -17.98
N ARG A 21 -9.99 -1.36 -16.71
CA ARG A 21 -11.11 -0.94 -15.85
C ARG A 21 -10.79 -1.04 -14.36
N PRO A 22 -11.52 -0.34 -13.47
CA PRO A 22 -11.45 -0.63 -12.05
C PRO A 22 -12.10 -2.01 -11.83
N LEU A 23 -11.52 -2.79 -10.92
CA LEU A 23 -12.11 -4.06 -10.49
C LEU A 23 -12.90 -3.87 -9.20
N MET A 24 -12.23 -3.37 -8.16
CA MET A 24 -12.84 -3.14 -6.86
C MET A 24 -12.09 -2.05 -6.09
N SER A 25 -12.81 -1.32 -5.23
CA SER A 25 -12.22 -0.41 -4.24
C SER A 25 -12.41 -1.01 -2.86
N GLY A 26 -11.31 -1.18 -2.14
CA GLY A 26 -11.30 -1.66 -0.77
C GLY A 26 -10.91 -0.58 0.22
N LYS A 27 -10.88 -0.98 1.49
CA LYS A 27 -10.44 -0.15 2.61
C LYS A 27 -8.94 0.18 2.56
N GLU A 28 -8.15 -0.78 2.09
CA GLU A 28 -6.68 -0.68 2.09
C GLU A 28 -6.10 -0.40 0.71
N ALA A 29 -6.80 -0.79 -0.34
CA ALA A 29 -6.29 -0.73 -1.69
C ALA A 29 -7.41 -0.64 -2.70
N ASP A 30 -7.12 -0.05 -3.84
CA ASP A 30 -7.93 -0.11 -5.05
C ASP A 30 -7.28 -1.10 -6.02
N VAL A 31 -8.09 -1.91 -6.70
CA VAL A 31 -7.62 -2.91 -7.65
C VAL A 31 -8.14 -2.55 -9.03
N PHE A 32 -7.24 -2.58 -10.00
CA PHE A 32 -7.53 -2.32 -11.41
C PHE A 32 -7.16 -3.55 -12.25
N ILE A 33 -7.93 -3.78 -13.31
CA ILE A 33 -7.54 -4.73 -14.36
C ILE A 33 -6.60 -4.00 -15.33
N VAL A 34 -5.45 -4.60 -15.60
CA VAL A 34 -4.40 -4.04 -16.47
C VAL A 34 -3.95 -5.06 -17.51
N ARG A 35 -3.37 -4.57 -18.60
CA ARG A 35 -2.70 -5.39 -19.63
C ARG A 35 -1.18 -5.28 -19.47
N CYS A 36 -0.51 -6.42 -19.55
CA CYS A 36 0.95 -6.56 -19.56
C CYS A 36 1.32 -7.54 -20.68
N GLY A 37 1.75 -7.03 -21.84
CA GLY A 37 1.88 -7.75 -23.09
C GLY A 37 0.57 -8.42 -23.51
N SER A 38 0.61 -9.74 -23.66
CA SER A 38 -0.56 -10.57 -23.98
C SER A 38 -1.40 -10.93 -22.76
N GLU A 39 -0.94 -10.65 -21.54
CA GLU A 39 -1.60 -11.08 -20.31
C GLU A 39 -2.48 -9.99 -19.70
N ILE A 40 -3.58 -10.44 -19.09
CA ILE A 40 -4.43 -9.59 -18.24
C ILE A 40 -4.08 -9.89 -16.79
N ARG A 41 -3.76 -8.84 -16.02
CA ARG A 41 -3.36 -8.91 -14.62
C ARG A 41 -4.14 -7.93 -13.76
N CYS A 42 -3.97 -8.02 -12.45
CA CYS A 42 -4.52 -7.06 -11.50
C CYS A 42 -3.40 -6.16 -10.93
N ALA A 43 -3.63 -4.85 -10.95
CA ALA A 43 -2.79 -3.88 -10.27
C ALA A 43 -3.44 -3.48 -8.94
N LYS A 44 -2.81 -3.85 -7.81
CA LYS A 44 -3.27 -3.52 -6.46
C LYS A 44 -2.54 -2.27 -5.95
N ILE A 45 -3.28 -1.17 -5.83
CA ILE A 45 -2.76 0.12 -5.38
C ILE A 45 -3.17 0.33 -3.93
N TYR A 46 -2.22 0.26 -3.00
CA TYR A 46 -2.48 0.56 -1.60
C TYR A 46 -2.83 2.05 -1.40
N LYS A 47 -3.79 2.33 -0.52
CA LYS A 47 -4.15 3.68 -0.08
C LYS A 47 -3.12 4.20 0.92
N GLU A 48 -2.92 5.51 0.93
CA GLU A 48 -2.08 6.18 1.95
C GLU A 48 -2.62 5.92 3.35
N ALA A 49 -1.73 5.84 4.35
CA ALA A 49 -2.09 5.49 5.73
C ALA A 49 -3.21 6.37 6.29
N ASP A 50 -3.17 7.68 5.99
CA ASP A 50 -4.17 8.67 6.41
C ASP A 50 -5.56 8.49 5.74
N LYS A 51 -5.63 7.70 4.66
CA LYS A 51 -6.87 7.37 3.93
C LYS A 51 -7.33 5.93 4.16
N ARG A 52 -6.60 5.14 4.95
CA ARG A 52 -7.04 3.81 5.39
C ARG A 52 -7.98 4.00 6.58
N SER A 53 -9.26 3.69 6.42
CA SER A 53 -10.24 3.76 7.53
C SER A 53 -10.08 2.59 8.52
N PHE A 54 -8.85 2.13 8.78
CA PHE A 54 -8.53 1.01 9.65
C PHE A 54 -8.79 1.34 11.12
N LYS A 55 -10.06 1.20 11.54
CA LYS A 55 -10.48 1.30 12.94
C LYS A 55 -9.80 0.27 13.89
N GLN A 56 -9.08 -0.74 13.39
CA GLN A 56 -8.42 -1.79 14.20
C GLN A 56 -7.03 -2.16 13.63
N ALA A 57 -6.10 -1.21 13.53
CA ALA A 57 -4.73 -1.50 13.10
C ALA A 57 -3.91 -2.27 14.15
N THR A 58 -4.33 -2.23 15.42
CA THR A 58 -3.63 -2.81 16.58
C THR A 58 -3.54 -4.35 16.53
N GLN A 59 -4.56 -5.05 16.03
CA GLN A 59 -4.57 -6.52 15.98
C GLN A 59 -3.56 -7.12 14.99
N TYR A 60 -3.15 -6.38 13.95
CA TYR A 60 -2.15 -6.86 12.98
C TYR A 60 -0.69 -6.60 13.42
N GLN A 61 -0.49 -5.88 14.52
CA GLN A 61 0.83 -5.58 15.08
C GLN A 61 1.25 -6.55 16.19
N GLU A 62 0.29 -7.30 16.75
CA GLU A 62 0.54 -8.31 17.79
C GLU A 62 1.42 -9.43 17.22
N GLY A 63 2.69 -9.45 17.65
CA GLY A 63 3.68 -10.47 17.29
C GLY A 63 4.94 -9.98 16.58
N ARG A 64 4.98 -8.74 16.07
CA ARG A 64 6.22 -8.19 15.47
C ARG A 64 7.17 -7.66 16.54
N LYS A 65 8.16 -8.46 16.94
CA LYS A 65 9.24 -8.02 17.84
C LYS A 65 10.33 -7.29 17.07
N VAL A 66 10.47 -5.99 17.31
CA VAL A 66 11.56 -5.18 16.78
C VAL A 66 12.78 -5.34 17.70
N ARG A 67 13.93 -5.76 17.16
CA ARG A 67 15.16 -6.03 17.95
C ARG A 67 15.69 -4.80 18.72
N ASN A 68 15.38 -3.58 18.27
CA ASN A 68 15.85 -2.35 18.89
C ASN A 68 14.81 -1.80 19.86
N SER A 69 15.12 -1.86 21.17
CA SER A 69 14.23 -1.41 22.26
C SER A 69 13.83 0.06 22.17
N ARG A 70 14.68 0.95 21.63
CA ARG A 70 14.34 2.36 21.41
C ARG A 70 13.32 2.53 20.30
N ARG A 71 13.49 1.82 19.18
CA ARG A 71 12.54 1.82 18.06
C ARG A 71 11.20 1.20 18.47
N ALA A 72 11.24 0.09 19.20
CA ALA A 72 10.04 -0.55 19.74
C ALA A 72 9.23 0.41 20.63
N ARG A 73 9.88 1.10 21.58
CA ARG A 73 9.20 2.11 22.41
C ARG A 73 8.68 3.30 21.60
N ALA A 74 9.41 3.73 20.58
CA ALA A 74 8.97 4.84 19.73
C ALA A 74 7.70 4.49 18.95
N MET A 75 7.60 3.26 18.43
CA MET A 75 6.42 2.70 17.77
C MET A 75 5.26 2.50 18.75
N GLU A 76 5.53 1.91 19.92
CA GLU A 76 4.54 1.68 20.99
C GLU A 76 3.93 3.00 21.50
N LYS A 77 4.76 4.05 21.63
CA LYS A 77 4.30 5.40 22.02
C LYS A 77 3.68 6.21 20.87
N SER A 78 3.52 5.64 19.67
CA SER A 78 2.99 6.32 18.48
C SER A 78 3.65 7.69 18.21
N SER A 79 4.94 7.79 18.54
CA SER A 79 5.72 9.01 18.28
C SER A 79 5.80 9.26 16.77
N ARG A 80 6.04 10.50 16.33
CA ARG A 80 6.19 10.81 14.90
C ARG A 80 7.23 9.92 14.21
N TYR A 81 8.34 9.64 14.91
CA TYR A 81 9.35 8.70 14.45
C TYR A 81 8.83 7.25 14.43
N GLY A 82 8.12 6.83 15.48
CA GLY A 82 7.51 5.51 15.58
C GLY A 82 6.49 5.20 14.49
N ARG A 83 5.59 6.13 14.15
CA ARG A 83 4.63 5.95 13.05
C ARG A 83 5.33 5.74 11.71
N ARG A 84 6.37 6.53 11.43
CA ARG A 84 7.18 6.42 10.22
C ARG A 84 7.95 5.08 10.13
N GLU A 85 8.50 4.62 11.24
CA GLU A 85 9.20 3.32 11.30
C GLU A 85 8.21 2.14 11.16
N GLN A 86 7.02 2.27 11.73
CA GLN A 86 5.95 1.29 11.59
C GLN A 86 5.42 1.22 10.15
N GLU A 87 5.34 2.36 9.45
CA GLU A 87 5.03 2.42 8.02
C GLU A 87 6.12 1.77 7.15
N GLN A 88 7.41 1.99 7.44
CA GLN A 88 8.51 1.35 6.72
C GLN A 88 8.61 -0.16 6.94
N ALA A 89 8.11 -0.65 8.08
CA ALA A 89 8.12 -2.07 8.39
C ALA A 89 7.01 -2.87 7.67
N TRP A 90 6.15 -2.21 6.89
CA TRP A 90 5.05 -2.82 6.15
C TRP A 90 5.33 -2.86 4.65
#